data_AF-A0A1F4PIU4-F1
#
_entry.id   AF-A0A1F4PIU4-F1
#
_cell.length_a   1.000
_cell.length_b   1.000
_cell.length_c   1.000
_cell.angle_alpha   90.00
_cell.angle_beta   90.00
_cell.angle_gamma   90.00
#
_symmetry.space_group_name_H-M   'P 1'
#
loop_
_entity.id
_entity.type
_entity.pdbx_description
1 polymer ?
#
loop_
_entity_poly.entity_id
_entity_poly.type
_entity_poly.pdbx_seq_one_letter_code
_entity_poly.pdbx_strand_id
1 'polypeptide(L)'
;MIKKFSSKNPGRLLLAIIILTITVGVILLSLPISQNSPIPFIDILFTTTSTATVTGLLTVPIKNFTIFGQFIIFVLMQLGGLGLMTMTLLLISFVINMGLSTQLIAGQILEINKIKQVKRIFLFILTLTAIVELIGAISTFLIIYKDYELKTAIFYSAFHSISSFCNAGITLFPNGIAYYNHNLTMLIITSMLMLIGSIGFITWYEIAKFLRAKFIIKKFFSISLQTKIVISFTTVLIIIGAIIFYTLEANNSLLGFSTSEKIINSIFSAISLKSTGFLTVNFVILQLATILYIFVSGFIGAAPGSTGSGIKVTVFAIA
;
A
#
# COMPACT_ATOMS: atom_id res chain seq x y z
N MET A 1 5.35 -31.11 11.63
CA MET A 1 4.96 -30.16 12.70
C MET A 1 4.08 -29.01 12.16
N ILE A 2 4.46 -28.35 11.06
CA ILE A 2 3.68 -27.26 10.41
C ILE A 2 2.27 -27.70 9.96
N LYS A 3 2.10 -28.91 9.42
CA LYS A 3 0.79 -29.47 9.02
C LYS A 3 -0.24 -29.58 10.17
N LYS A 4 0.21 -29.77 11.42
CA LYS A 4 -0.69 -29.96 12.58
C LYS A 4 -1.10 -28.63 13.22
N PHE A 5 -0.27 -27.60 13.09
CA PHE A 5 -0.58 -26.22 13.52
C PHE A 5 -1.55 -25.50 12.57
N SER A 6 -1.49 -25.84 11.27
CA SER A 6 -2.26 -25.14 10.23
C SER A 6 -3.78 -25.40 10.26
N SER A 7 -4.29 -26.48 10.85
CA SER A 7 -5.68 -26.91 10.62
C SER A 7 -6.72 -26.41 11.62
N LYS A 8 -6.32 -25.90 12.80
CA LYS A 8 -7.28 -25.58 13.89
C LYS A 8 -7.46 -24.08 14.18
N ASN A 9 -6.57 -23.18 13.75
CA ASN A 9 -6.75 -21.75 14.03
C ASN A 9 -6.00 -20.84 13.04
N PRO A 10 -6.65 -20.35 11.96
CA PRO A 10 -5.99 -19.59 10.90
C PRO A 10 -5.40 -18.25 11.38
N GLY A 11 -6.00 -17.62 12.38
CA GLY A 11 -5.46 -16.39 12.98
C GLY A 11 -4.08 -16.57 13.62
N ARG A 12 -3.83 -17.73 14.26
CA ARG A 12 -2.51 -18.02 14.87
C ARG A 12 -1.42 -18.20 13.82
N LEU A 13 -1.75 -18.78 12.67
CA LEU A 13 -0.79 -18.94 11.57
C LEU A 13 -0.37 -17.58 11.02
N LEU A 14 -1.33 -16.67 10.84
CA LEU A 14 -1.04 -15.32 10.39
C LEU A 14 -0.16 -14.56 11.38
N LEU A 15 -0.50 -14.61 12.68
CA LEU A 15 0.31 -13.99 13.73
C LEU A 15 1.73 -14.54 13.75
N ALA A 16 1.90 -15.86 13.60
CA ALA A 16 3.22 -16.48 13.56
C ALA A 16 4.05 -16.00 12.35
N ILE A 17 3.43 -15.83 11.18
CA ILE A 17 4.10 -15.33 9.97
C ILE A 17 4.50 -13.86 10.15
N ILE A 18 3.64 -13.02 10.74
CA ILE A 18 3.99 -11.63 11.06
C ILE A 18 5.24 -11.58 11.93
N ILE A 19 5.20 -12.29 13.06
CA ILE A 19 6.29 -12.30 14.04
C ILE A 19 7.57 -12.82 13.38
N LEU A 20 7.48 -13.86 12.55
CA LEU A 20 8.63 -14.40 11.82
C LEU A 20 9.22 -13.37 10.86
N THR A 21 8.39 -12.72 10.03
CA THR A 21 8.84 -11.70 9.07
C THR A 21 9.52 -10.54 9.78
N ILE A 22 8.94 -10.05 10.89
CA ILE A 22 9.53 -9.00 11.72
C ILE A 22 10.85 -9.47 12.32
N THR A 23 10.90 -10.67 12.90
CA THR A 23 12.12 -11.19 13.53
C THR A 23 13.27 -11.31 12.53
N VAL A 24 12.99 -11.86 11.35
CA VAL A 24 13.97 -11.97 10.25
C VAL A 24 14.42 -10.58 9.80
N GLY A 25 13.47 -9.64 9.63
CA GLY A 25 13.79 -8.26 9.26
C GLY A 25 14.70 -7.56 10.28
N VAL A 26 14.45 -7.76 11.57
CA VAL A 26 15.27 -7.18 12.66
C VAL A 26 16.68 -7.74 12.61
N ILE A 27 16.84 -9.05 12.46
CA ILE A 27 18.15 -9.69 12.36
C ILE A 27 18.93 -9.12 11.17
N LEU A 28 18.28 -9.02 10.00
CA LEU A 28 18.92 -8.53 8.79
C LEU A 28 19.28 -7.03 8.88
N LEU A 29 18.41 -6.19 9.43
CA LEU A 29 18.69 -4.76 9.59
C LEU A 29 19.67 -4.47 10.73
N SER A 30 19.82 -5.38 11.70
CA SER A 30 20.84 -5.28 12.77
C SER A 30 22.26 -5.58 12.29
N LEU A 31 22.44 -6.16 11.10
CA LEU A 31 23.76 -6.41 10.55
C LEU A 31 24.48 -5.08 10.24
N PRO A 32 25.80 -4.96 10.53
CA PRO A 32 26.57 -3.76 10.22
C PRO A 32 26.53 -3.37 8.73
N ILE A 33 26.39 -4.35 7.83
CA ILE A 33 26.31 -4.11 6.37
C ILE A 33 25.01 -3.39 5.96
N SER A 34 24.00 -3.35 6.85
CA SER A 34 22.71 -2.70 6.63
C SER A 34 22.70 -1.23 7.09
N GLN A 35 23.74 -0.77 7.78
CA GLN A 35 23.76 0.51 8.50
C GLN A 35 24.98 1.36 8.11
N ASN A 36 24.76 2.63 7.79
CA ASN A 36 25.82 3.62 7.60
C ASN A 36 26.35 4.16 8.93
N SER A 37 25.50 4.18 9.95
CA SER A 37 25.80 4.59 11.32
C SER A 37 25.14 3.61 12.29
N PRO A 38 25.73 3.30 13.46
CA PRO A 38 25.12 2.40 14.43
C PRO A 38 23.74 2.91 14.86
N ILE A 39 22.71 2.08 14.68
CA ILE A 39 21.31 2.39 15.03
C ILE A 39 20.94 1.60 16.30
N PRO A 40 20.30 2.23 17.31
CA PRO A 40 19.81 1.52 18.48
C PRO A 40 18.85 0.38 18.11
N PHE A 41 18.93 -0.74 18.84
CA PHE A 41 18.09 -1.93 18.57
C PHE A 41 16.59 -1.60 18.58
N ILE A 42 16.14 -0.71 19.46
CA ILE A 42 14.72 -0.31 19.55
C ILE A 42 14.24 0.39 18.28
N ASP A 43 15.09 1.20 17.65
CA ASP A 43 14.79 1.91 16.40
C ASP A 43 14.75 0.95 15.22
N ILE A 44 15.63 -0.06 15.22
CA ILE A 44 15.61 -1.13 14.21
C ILE A 44 14.34 -1.96 14.34
N LEU A 45 13.97 -2.35 15.57
CA LEU A 45 12.72 -3.07 15.83
C LEU A 45 11.51 -2.25 15.38
N PHE A 46 11.44 -0.98 15.74
CA PHE A 46 10.36 -0.09 15.33
C PHE A 46 10.29 0.04 13.80
N THR A 47 11.41 0.38 13.16
CA THR A 47 11.49 0.54 11.70
C THR A 47 11.08 -0.75 10.98
N THR A 48 11.55 -1.91 11.45
CA THR A 48 11.19 -3.21 10.88
C THR A 48 9.70 -3.49 11.02
N THR A 49 9.15 -3.31 12.24
CA THR A 49 7.72 -3.56 12.51
C THR A 49 6.85 -2.66 11.64
N SER A 50 7.10 -1.35 11.66
CA SER A 50 6.39 -0.35 10.85
C SER A 50 6.45 -0.64 9.35
N THR A 51 7.61 -1.08 8.85
CA THR A 51 7.78 -1.44 7.43
C THR A 51 6.99 -2.70 7.08
N ALA A 52 7.08 -3.74 7.91
CA ALA A 52 6.38 -5.02 7.69
C ALA A 52 4.86 -4.91 7.85
N THR A 53 4.38 -3.99 8.71
CA THR A 53 2.96 -3.66 8.85
C THR A 53 2.51 -2.55 7.91
N VAL A 54 3.42 -2.05 7.06
CA VAL A 54 3.12 -1.05 6.04
C VAL A 54 2.53 0.24 6.63
N THR A 55 3.05 0.63 7.80
CA THR A 55 2.62 1.82 8.55
C THR A 55 3.40 3.07 8.15
N GLY A 56 4.63 2.90 7.67
CA GLY A 56 5.40 3.98 7.05
C GLY A 56 6.13 4.94 7.98
N LEU A 57 6.05 4.71 9.29
CA LEU A 57 6.76 5.51 10.29
C LEU A 57 8.20 5.02 10.43
N LEU A 58 9.14 5.96 10.48
CA LEU A 58 10.55 5.72 10.73
C LEU A 58 10.99 6.56 11.93
N THR A 59 11.71 5.95 12.88
CA THR A 59 12.31 6.71 14.01
C THR A 59 13.65 7.32 13.64
N VAL A 60 14.33 6.74 12.64
CA VAL A 60 15.60 7.20 12.09
C VAL A 60 15.47 7.47 10.59
N PRO A 61 16.14 8.50 10.06
CA PRO A 61 16.11 8.80 8.63
C PRO A 61 16.57 7.60 7.80
N ILE A 62 15.89 7.35 6.67
CA ILE A 62 16.21 6.18 5.83
C ILE A 62 17.64 6.20 5.24
N LYS A 63 18.26 7.39 5.21
CA LYS A 63 19.66 7.59 4.79
C LYS A 63 20.66 6.93 5.73
N ASN A 64 20.27 6.62 6.96
CA ASN A 64 21.12 5.90 7.92
C ASN A 64 21.24 4.40 7.57
N PHE A 65 20.38 3.88 6.70
CA PHE A 65 20.50 2.54 6.15
C PHE A 65 21.33 2.56 4.86
N THR A 66 22.18 1.54 4.68
CA THR A 66 22.90 1.30 3.42
C THR A 66 21.90 0.92 2.32
N ILE A 67 22.36 0.85 1.07
CA ILE A 67 21.56 0.32 -0.05
C ILE A 67 21.04 -1.09 0.26
N PHE A 68 21.83 -1.91 0.95
CA PHE A 68 21.40 -3.23 1.40
C PHE A 68 20.28 -3.16 2.44
N GLY A 69 20.38 -2.26 3.43
CA GLY A 69 19.31 -2.02 4.40
C GLY A 69 18.02 -1.50 3.75
N GLN A 70 18.15 -0.57 2.80
CA GLN A 70 17.01 -0.06 2.02
C GLN A 70 16.37 -1.16 1.17
N PHE A 71 17.15 -2.10 0.64
CA PHE A 71 16.63 -3.27 -0.07
C PHE A 71 15.87 -4.24 0.86
N ILE A 72 16.31 -4.41 2.11
CA ILE A 72 15.56 -5.19 3.10
C ILE A 72 14.21 -4.51 3.40
N ILE A 73 14.21 -3.19 3.61
CA ILE A 73 12.98 -2.41 3.82
C ILE A 73 12.04 -2.56 2.62
N PHE A 74 12.57 -2.46 1.40
CA PHE A 74 11.85 -2.69 0.16
C PHE A 74 11.13 -4.06 0.13
N VAL A 75 11.83 -5.13 0.50
CA VAL A 75 11.24 -6.48 0.55
C VAL A 75 10.20 -6.58 1.66
N LEU A 76 10.46 -6.02 2.84
CA LEU A 76 9.52 -6.05 3.97
C LEU A 76 8.21 -5.32 3.62
N MET A 77 8.27 -4.16 2.96
CA MET A 77 7.07 -3.45 2.48
C MET A 77 6.28 -4.31 1.50
N GLN A 78 6.94 -4.97 0.55
CA GLN A 78 6.29 -5.84 -0.42
C GLN A 78 5.59 -7.02 0.25
N LEU A 79 6.26 -7.66 1.21
CA LEU A 79 5.70 -8.78 1.98
C LEU A 79 4.51 -8.34 2.84
N GLY A 80 4.58 -7.15 3.43
CA GLY A 80 3.50 -6.55 4.20
C GLY A 80 2.31 -6.17 3.32
N GLY A 81 2.56 -5.48 2.20
CA GLY A 81 1.55 -4.86 1.35
C GLY A 81 0.73 -5.87 0.54
N LEU A 82 1.37 -6.93 0.02
CA LEU A 82 0.64 -8.06 -0.56
C LEU A 82 -0.22 -8.80 0.47
N GLY A 83 -0.08 -8.46 1.75
CA GLY A 83 -0.80 -9.03 2.86
C GLY A 83 -0.21 -10.38 3.24
N LEU A 84 -0.12 -10.63 4.53
CA LEU A 84 0.35 -11.91 5.07
C LEU A 84 -0.56 -13.08 4.66
N MET A 85 -1.77 -12.76 4.16
CA MET A 85 -2.73 -13.69 3.61
C MET A 85 -2.28 -14.30 2.27
N THR A 86 -1.70 -13.51 1.36
CA THR A 86 -1.09 -14.04 0.13
C THR A 86 0.18 -14.81 0.44
N MET A 87 0.92 -14.43 1.49
CA MET A 87 2.07 -15.18 2.01
C MET A 87 1.69 -16.51 2.65
N THR A 88 0.60 -16.57 3.44
CA THR A 88 0.04 -17.86 3.89
C THR A 88 -0.34 -18.73 2.71
N LEU A 89 -0.96 -18.16 1.67
CA LEU A 89 -1.36 -18.89 0.46
C LEU A 89 -0.15 -19.42 -0.33
N LEU A 90 0.93 -18.64 -0.44
CA LEU A 90 2.21 -19.05 -1.04
C LEU A 90 2.82 -20.23 -0.30
N LEU A 91 3.01 -20.10 1.01
CA LEU A 91 3.61 -21.13 1.86
C LEU A 91 2.77 -22.41 1.83
N ILE A 92 1.44 -22.27 1.89
CA ILE A 92 0.51 -23.38 1.77
C ILE A 92 0.60 -24.05 0.40
N SER A 93 0.67 -23.29 -0.69
CA SER A 93 0.71 -23.83 -2.05
C SER A 93 2.05 -24.47 -2.42
N PHE A 94 3.16 -24.01 -1.84
CA PHE A 94 4.50 -24.58 -2.04
C PHE A 94 4.75 -25.82 -1.16
N VAL A 95 4.22 -25.84 0.06
CA VAL A 95 4.47 -26.92 1.03
C VAL A 95 3.42 -28.03 0.97
N ILE A 96 2.23 -27.75 0.42
CA ILE A 96 1.09 -28.67 0.44
C ILE A 96 0.45 -28.66 -0.96
N ASN A 97 0.45 -29.80 -1.65
CA ASN A 97 -0.51 -30.07 -2.73
C ASN A 97 -1.89 -29.67 -2.20
N MET A 98 -2.42 -28.53 -2.65
CA MET A 98 -3.44 -27.78 -1.90
C MET A 98 -4.61 -28.69 -1.49
N GLY A 99 -4.64 -29.05 -0.21
CA GLY A 99 -5.74 -29.81 0.38
C GLY A 99 -6.94 -28.91 0.67
N LEU A 100 -8.11 -29.51 0.82
CA LEU A 100 -9.38 -28.79 1.05
C LEU A 100 -9.32 -27.83 2.26
N SER A 101 -8.58 -28.21 3.31
CA SER A 101 -8.46 -27.45 4.56
C SER A 101 -7.76 -26.10 4.40
N THR A 102 -6.78 -26.00 3.51
CA THR A 102 -6.04 -24.75 3.33
C THR A 102 -6.73 -23.79 2.36
N GLN A 103 -7.50 -24.33 1.42
CA GLN A 103 -8.41 -23.57 0.57
C GLN A 103 -9.60 -23.00 1.37
N LEU A 104 -10.07 -23.70 2.41
CA LEU A 104 -11.09 -23.21 3.34
C LEU A 104 -10.60 -22.01 4.16
N ILE A 105 -9.38 -22.07 4.68
CA ILE A 105 -8.77 -20.96 5.44
C ILE A 105 -8.67 -19.71 4.58
N ALA A 106 -8.13 -19.85 3.36
CA ALA A 106 -8.05 -18.74 2.42
C ALA A 106 -9.41 -18.19 1.99
N GLY A 107 -10.42 -19.06 1.87
CA GLY A 107 -11.80 -18.67 1.65
C GLY A 107 -12.36 -17.82 2.80
N GLN A 108 -12.11 -18.19 4.05
CA GLN A 108 -12.56 -17.42 5.22
C GLN A 108 -11.88 -16.05 5.32
N ILE A 109 -10.59 -16.00 5.00
CA ILE A 109 -9.78 -14.78 5.02
C ILE A 109 -10.21 -13.76 3.97
N LEU A 110 -10.53 -14.25 2.77
CA LEU A 110 -10.92 -13.42 1.64
C LEU A 110 -12.46 -13.28 1.54
N GLU A 111 -13.21 -13.87 2.48
CA GLU A 111 -14.68 -13.99 2.41
C GLU A 111 -15.18 -14.69 1.11
N ILE A 112 -14.36 -15.56 0.52
CA ILE A 112 -14.64 -16.25 -0.74
C ILE A 112 -15.27 -17.62 -0.46
N ASN A 113 -16.56 -17.73 -0.77
CA ASN A 113 -17.38 -18.94 -0.58
C ASN A 113 -17.03 -20.15 -1.49
N LYS A 114 -15.99 -20.08 -2.34
CA LYS A 114 -15.65 -21.17 -3.30
C LYS A 114 -14.14 -21.47 -3.39
N ILE A 115 -13.77 -22.56 -2.72
CA ILE A 115 -12.48 -23.26 -2.62
C ILE A 115 -11.67 -23.38 -3.93
N LYS A 116 -12.29 -23.69 -5.08
CA LYS A 116 -11.61 -23.80 -6.39
C LYS A 116 -11.11 -22.46 -6.96
N GLN A 117 -11.51 -21.32 -6.40
CA GLN A 117 -11.17 -19.98 -6.94
C GLN A 117 -9.94 -19.36 -6.27
N VAL A 118 -9.49 -19.92 -5.14
CA VAL A 118 -8.40 -19.36 -4.31
C VAL A 118 -7.08 -19.25 -5.09
N LYS A 119 -6.63 -20.34 -5.75
CA LYS A 119 -5.37 -20.32 -6.53
C LYS A 119 -5.43 -19.32 -7.69
N ARG A 120 -6.59 -19.17 -8.34
CA ARG A 120 -6.79 -18.24 -9.45
C ARG A 120 -6.72 -16.79 -8.97
N ILE A 121 -7.35 -16.49 -7.84
CA ILE A 121 -7.34 -15.16 -7.24
C ILE A 121 -5.94 -14.80 -6.74
N PHE A 122 -5.25 -15.78 -6.15
CA PHE A 122 -3.85 -15.62 -5.77
C PHE A 122 -2.94 -15.26 -6.95
N LEU A 123 -2.98 -16.02 -8.04
CA LEU A 123 -2.20 -15.70 -9.25
C LEU A 123 -2.60 -14.35 -9.83
N PHE A 124 -3.89 -14.02 -9.82
CA PHE A 124 -4.38 -12.72 -10.25
C PHE A 124 -3.76 -11.58 -9.42
N ILE A 125 -3.71 -11.72 -8.09
CA ILE A 125 -3.09 -10.72 -7.19
C ILE A 125 -1.64 -10.51 -7.59
N LEU A 126 -0.82 -11.57 -7.65
CA LEU A 126 0.59 -11.45 -8.02
C LEU A 126 0.79 -10.80 -9.40
N THR A 127 -0.02 -11.18 -10.39
CA THR A 127 0.09 -10.59 -11.73
C THR A 127 -0.33 -9.12 -11.74
N LEU A 128 -1.41 -8.78 -11.03
CA LEU A 128 -1.90 -7.41 -10.95
C LEU A 128 -0.86 -6.52 -10.27
N THR A 129 -0.31 -6.95 -9.14
CA THR A 129 0.67 -6.18 -8.36
C THR A 129 1.94 -5.97 -9.19
N ALA A 130 2.49 -7.04 -9.77
CA ALA A 130 3.69 -6.95 -10.59
C ALA A 130 3.51 -6.02 -11.81
N ILE A 131 2.35 -6.06 -12.49
CA ILE A 131 2.07 -5.17 -13.63
C ILE A 131 1.95 -3.72 -13.17
N VAL A 132 1.17 -3.45 -12.13
CA VAL A 132 0.92 -2.09 -11.63
C VAL A 132 2.21 -1.47 -11.09
N GLU A 133 2.97 -2.22 -10.30
CA GLU A 133 4.26 -1.79 -9.75
C GLU A 133 5.30 -1.56 -10.86
N LEU A 134 5.35 -2.41 -11.88
CA LEU A 134 6.26 -2.24 -13.01
C LEU A 134 5.91 -0.97 -13.82
N ILE A 135 4.63 -0.74 -14.12
CA ILE A 135 4.19 0.48 -14.79
C ILE A 135 4.54 1.70 -13.93
N GLY A 136 4.24 1.66 -12.64
CA GLY A 136 4.58 2.74 -11.70
C GLY A 136 6.08 3.01 -11.62
N ALA A 137 6.91 1.96 -11.65
CA ALA A 137 8.36 2.08 -11.59
C ALA A 137 8.90 2.68 -12.88
N ILE A 138 8.41 2.27 -14.05
CA ILE A 138 8.79 2.85 -15.34
C ILE A 138 8.37 4.32 -15.40
N SER A 139 7.12 4.64 -15.05
CA SER A 139 6.62 6.01 -15.08
C SER A 139 7.37 6.92 -14.11
N THR A 140 7.70 6.45 -12.90
CA THR A 140 8.50 7.19 -11.93
C THR A 140 9.95 7.36 -12.42
N PHE A 141 10.54 6.32 -13.02
CA PHE A 141 11.89 6.37 -13.57
C PHE A 141 12.03 7.45 -14.64
N LEU A 142 11.05 7.56 -15.57
CA LEU A 142 11.04 8.57 -16.62
C LEU A 142 11.05 10.01 -16.09
N ILE A 143 10.66 10.22 -14.84
CA ILE A 143 10.71 11.53 -14.18
C ILE A 143 12.07 11.76 -13.54
N ILE A 144 12.57 10.79 -12.79
CA ILE A 144 13.74 10.97 -11.91
C ILE A 144 15.09 10.62 -12.57
N TYR A 145 15.10 10.03 -13.78
CA TYR A 145 16.33 9.53 -14.41
C TYR A 145 17.38 10.62 -14.70
N LYS A 146 16.96 11.90 -14.77
CA LYS A 146 17.87 13.03 -14.96
C LYS A 146 18.48 13.51 -13.64
N ASP A 147 17.79 13.27 -12.53
CA ASP A 147 18.18 13.78 -11.20
C ASP A 147 19.15 12.83 -10.49
N TYR A 148 19.20 11.55 -10.88
CA TYR A 148 19.98 10.50 -10.23
C TYR A 148 20.75 9.65 -11.24
N GLU A 149 21.87 9.06 -10.80
CA GLU A 149 22.57 8.03 -11.57
C GLU A 149 21.63 6.87 -11.94
N LEU A 150 21.86 6.25 -13.11
CA LEU A 150 20.98 5.24 -13.69
C LEU A 150 20.60 4.12 -12.70
N LYS A 151 21.57 3.56 -11.97
CA LYS A 151 21.33 2.46 -11.02
C LYS A 151 20.47 2.93 -9.85
N THR A 152 20.75 4.11 -9.32
CA THR A 152 20.01 4.73 -8.21
C THR A 152 18.59 5.09 -8.65
N ALA A 153 18.43 5.65 -9.85
CA ALA A 153 17.13 5.97 -10.43
C ALA A 153 16.24 4.73 -10.59
N ILE A 154 16.80 3.61 -11.07
CA ILE A 154 16.06 2.34 -11.20
C ILE A 154 15.61 1.83 -9.82
N PHE A 155 16.51 1.85 -8.83
CA PHE A 155 16.17 1.40 -7.48
C PHE A 155 15.13 2.32 -6.83
N TYR A 156 15.31 3.64 -6.92
CA TYR A 156 14.40 4.62 -6.33
C TYR A 156 13.02 4.58 -6.99
N SER A 157 12.94 4.38 -8.30
CA SER A 157 11.65 4.29 -9.00
C SER A 157 10.89 3.03 -8.62
N ALA A 158 11.56 1.88 -8.54
CA ALA A 158 10.98 0.64 -8.06
C ALA A 158 10.52 0.76 -6.61
N PHE A 159 11.35 1.35 -5.75
CA PHE A 159 11.04 1.56 -4.33
C PHE A 159 9.81 2.42 -4.13
N HIS A 160 9.72 3.58 -4.79
CA HIS A 160 8.57 4.46 -4.65
C HIS A 160 7.32 3.88 -5.31
N SER A 161 7.45 3.07 -6.36
CA SER A 161 6.31 2.36 -6.95
C SER A 161 5.68 1.39 -5.97
N ILE A 162 6.51 0.52 -5.36
CA ILE A 162 6.07 -0.44 -4.35
C ILE A 162 5.56 0.25 -3.09
N SER A 163 6.28 1.26 -2.60
CA SER A 163 5.85 2.03 -1.43
C SER A 163 4.49 2.71 -1.67
N SER A 164 4.26 3.27 -2.85
CA SER A 164 2.96 3.88 -3.20
C SER A 164 1.86 2.82 -3.32
N PHE A 165 2.09 1.74 -4.05
CA PHE A 165 1.09 0.69 -4.27
C PHE A 165 0.73 -0.07 -2.99
N CYS A 166 1.73 -0.38 -2.17
CA CYS A 166 1.53 -1.04 -0.88
C CYS A 166 0.92 -0.09 0.16
N ASN A 167 0.81 1.21 -0.12
CA ASN A 167 0.45 2.24 0.87
C ASN A 167 1.44 2.30 2.05
N ALA A 168 2.73 2.12 1.78
CA ALA A 168 3.76 2.08 2.81
C ALA A 168 4.22 3.46 3.27
N GLY A 169 4.14 4.51 2.46
CA GLY A 169 4.50 5.86 2.91
C GLY A 169 5.99 6.15 3.08
N ILE A 170 6.85 5.17 2.82
CA ILE A 170 8.30 5.31 2.96
C ILE A 170 8.90 5.87 1.67
N THR A 171 9.78 6.87 1.78
CA THR A 171 10.44 7.51 0.64
C THR A 171 11.96 7.50 0.77
N LEU A 172 12.67 7.32 -0.35
CA LEU A 172 14.13 7.49 -0.41
C LEU A 172 14.56 8.92 -0.81
N PHE A 173 13.60 9.78 -1.20
CA PHE A 173 13.90 11.16 -1.55
C PHE A 173 14.29 11.98 -0.30
N PRO A 174 15.21 12.96 -0.44
CA PRO A 174 15.73 13.74 0.69
C PRO A 174 14.67 14.41 1.57
N ASN A 175 13.64 14.99 0.95
CA ASN A 175 12.51 15.66 1.63
C ASN A 175 11.19 14.88 1.40
N GLY A 176 11.30 13.57 1.16
CA GLY A 176 10.19 12.74 0.71
C GLY A 176 9.54 13.26 -0.57
N ILE A 177 8.25 13.00 -0.73
CA ILE A 177 7.49 13.39 -1.93
C ILE A 177 7.26 14.89 -2.03
N ALA A 178 7.41 15.64 -0.92
CA ALA A 178 7.38 17.10 -0.95
C ALA A 178 8.43 17.70 -1.90
N TYR A 179 9.53 16.99 -2.20
CA TYR A 179 10.50 17.42 -3.21
C TYR A 179 9.89 17.54 -4.63
N TYR A 180 8.84 16.76 -4.93
CA TYR A 180 8.16 16.72 -6.23
C TYR A 180 6.74 17.33 -6.16
N ASN A 181 6.46 18.21 -5.19
CA ASN A 181 5.14 18.82 -5.00
C ASN A 181 4.67 19.72 -6.16
N HIS A 182 5.59 20.26 -6.96
CA HIS A 182 5.30 20.98 -8.21
C HIS A 182 5.22 20.05 -9.44
N ASN A 183 5.70 18.81 -9.34
CA ASN A 183 5.67 17.86 -10.45
C ASN A 183 4.34 17.11 -10.48
N LEU A 184 3.39 17.65 -11.24
CA LEU A 184 2.05 17.10 -11.39
C LEU A 184 2.05 15.62 -11.80
N THR A 185 2.95 15.24 -12.70
CA THR A 185 3.03 13.87 -13.21
C THR A 185 3.42 12.90 -12.10
N MET A 186 4.40 13.26 -11.26
CA MET A 186 4.83 12.44 -10.12
C MET A 186 3.69 12.24 -9.13
N LEU A 187 2.96 13.31 -8.79
CA LEU A 187 1.82 13.25 -7.88
C LEU A 187 0.67 12.41 -8.45
N ILE A 188 0.39 12.50 -9.75
CA ILE A 188 -0.65 11.69 -10.39
C ILE A 188 -0.27 10.20 -10.38
N ILE A 189 0.96 9.85 -10.75
CA ILE A 189 1.42 8.46 -10.78
C ILE A 189 1.32 7.83 -9.39
N THR A 190 1.90 8.49 -8.39
CA THR A 190 1.89 8.00 -7.00
C THR A 190 0.48 7.95 -6.43
N SER A 191 -0.39 8.94 -6.71
CA SER A 191 -1.81 8.90 -6.34
C SER A 191 -2.55 7.69 -6.94
N MET A 192 -2.33 7.42 -8.22
CA MET A 192 -2.97 6.28 -8.90
C MET A 192 -2.49 4.95 -8.32
N LEU A 193 -1.20 4.81 -8.02
CA LEU A 193 -0.67 3.61 -7.36
C LEU A 193 -1.30 3.38 -5.99
N MET A 194 -1.36 4.42 -5.14
CA MET A 194 -2.01 4.38 -3.82
C MET A 194 -3.49 3.99 -3.94
N LEU A 195 -4.21 4.56 -4.90
CA LEU A 195 -5.61 4.24 -5.14
C LEU A 195 -5.81 2.79 -5.57
N ILE A 196 -5.03 2.32 -6.54
CA ILE A 196 -5.15 0.95 -7.05
C ILE A 196 -4.88 -0.05 -5.91
N GLY A 197 -3.88 0.21 -5.06
CA GLY A 197 -3.60 -0.60 -3.87
C GLY A 197 -4.74 -0.59 -2.84
N SER A 198 -5.45 0.53 -2.70
CA SER A 198 -6.49 0.75 -1.69
C SER A 198 -7.88 0.18 -2.03
N ILE A 199 -8.18 -0.09 -3.31
CA ILE A 199 -9.51 -0.55 -3.77
C ILE A 199 -9.79 -2.03 -3.42
N GLY A 200 -8.77 -2.82 -3.12
CA GLY A 200 -8.93 -4.22 -2.72
C GLY A 200 -8.85 -5.21 -3.87
N PHE A 201 -8.17 -6.33 -3.64
CA PHE A 201 -7.86 -7.30 -4.68
C PHE A 201 -9.08 -8.03 -5.23
N ILE A 202 -10.07 -8.31 -4.39
CA ILE A 202 -11.32 -8.99 -4.79
C ILE A 202 -12.14 -8.10 -5.71
N THR A 203 -12.21 -6.80 -5.39
CA THR A 203 -12.85 -5.77 -6.20
C THR A 203 -12.21 -5.68 -7.58
N TRP A 204 -10.87 -5.66 -7.66
CA TRP A 204 -10.15 -5.74 -8.94
C TRP A 204 -10.44 -7.02 -9.73
N TYR A 205 -10.50 -8.16 -9.05
CA TYR A 205 -10.81 -9.44 -9.69
C TYR A 205 -12.23 -9.46 -10.28
N GLU A 206 -13.21 -8.91 -9.57
CA GLU A 206 -14.59 -8.77 -10.09
C GLU A 206 -14.67 -7.79 -11.26
N ILE A 207 -14.00 -6.64 -11.18
CA ILE A 207 -13.93 -5.65 -12.27
C ILE A 207 -13.30 -6.31 -13.52
N ALA A 208 -12.19 -7.02 -13.39
CA ALA A 208 -11.55 -7.70 -14.50
C ALA A 208 -12.48 -8.74 -15.15
N LYS A 209 -13.24 -9.49 -14.34
CA LYS A 209 -14.23 -10.45 -14.84
C LYS A 209 -15.40 -9.75 -15.53
N PHE A 210 -15.89 -8.64 -14.99
CA PHE A 210 -16.94 -7.82 -15.59
C PHE A 210 -16.49 -7.23 -16.94
N LEU A 211 -15.30 -6.64 -17.02
CA LEU A 211 -14.73 -6.09 -18.25
C LEU A 211 -14.57 -7.17 -19.31
N ARG A 212 -14.03 -8.35 -18.94
CA ARG A 212 -13.93 -9.50 -19.84
C ARG A 212 -15.31 -9.98 -20.31
N ALA A 213 -16.29 -10.05 -19.42
CA ALA A 213 -17.64 -10.47 -19.78
C ALA A 213 -18.31 -9.47 -20.73
N LYS A 214 -18.16 -8.16 -20.49
CA LYS A 214 -18.76 -7.10 -21.29
C LYS A 214 -18.10 -6.95 -22.66
N PHE A 215 -16.77 -6.87 -22.71
CA PHE A 215 -16.03 -6.54 -23.93
C PHE A 215 -15.60 -7.76 -24.74
N ILE A 216 -15.31 -8.91 -24.10
CA ILE A 216 -14.82 -10.11 -24.80
C ILE A 216 -15.95 -11.11 -25.02
N ILE A 217 -16.71 -11.43 -23.97
CA ILE A 217 -17.72 -12.50 -23.99
C ILE A 217 -19.11 -11.95 -24.40
N LYS A 218 -19.29 -10.62 -24.40
CA LYS A 218 -20.57 -9.91 -24.63
C LYS A 218 -21.75 -10.45 -23.79
N LYS A 219 -21.48 -10.80 -22.53
CA LYS A 219 -22.49 -11.31 -21.59
C LYS A 219 -22.72 -10.31 -20.46
N PHE A 220 -23.98 -10.14 -20.07
CA PHE A 220 -24.32 -9.35 -18.88
C PHE A 220 -23.77 -10.03 -17.62
N PHE A 221 -22.92 -9.29 -16.91
CA PHE A 221 -22.37 -9.68 -15.62
C PHE A 221 -22.72 -8.59 -14.61
N SER A 222 -23.34 -8.95 -13.50
CA SER A 222 -23.60 -8.00 -12.42
C SER A 222 -22.40 -7.95 -11.49
N ILE A 223 -22.00 -6.73 -11.13
CA ILE A 223 -20.98 -6.46 -10.12
C ILE A 223 -21.60 -6.65 -8.72
N SER A 224 -20.84 -7.20 -7.77
CA SER A 224 -21.32 -7.38 -6.39
C SER A 224 -21.65 -6.06 -5.71
N LEU A 225 -22.52 -6.11 -4.70
CA LEU A 225 -22.87 -4.95 -3.89
C LEU A 225 -21.63 -4.41 -3.15
N GLN A 226 -20.75 -5.29 -2.68
CA GLN A 226 -19.48 -4.93 -2.04
C GLN A 226 -18.59 -4.09 -2.97
N THR A 227 -18.37 -4.54 -4.21
CA THR A 227 -17.57 -3.79 -5.19
C THR A 227 -18.20 -2.44 -5.52
N LYS A 228 -19.54 -2.37 -5.64
CA LYS A 228 -20.23 -1.08 -5.84
C LYS A 228 -20.01 -0.12 -4.69
N ILE A 229 -20.19 -0.59 -3.44
CA ILE A 229 -19.98 0.23 -2.23
C ILE A 229 -18.53 0.70 -2.16
N VAL A 230 -17.56 -0.19 -2.37
CA VAL A 230 -16.14 0.16 -2.32
C VAL A 230 -15.85 1.30 -3.30
N ILE A 231 -16.18 1.13 -4.58
CA ILE A 231 -15.89 2.15 -5.61
C ILE A 231 -16.63 3.46 -5.33
N SER A 232 -17.91 3.40 -4.97
CA SER A 232 -18.72 4.61 -4.76
C SER A 232 -18.23 5.39 -3.54
N PHE A 233 -18.09 4.73 -2.38
CA PHE A 233 -17.66 5.41 -1.15
C PHE A 233 -16.21 5.86 -1.21
N THR A 234 -15.28 5.09 -1.80
CA THR A 234 -13.90 5.58 -1.95
C THR A 234 -13.86 6.85 -2.80
N THR A 235 -14.61 6.87 -3.91
CA THR A 235 -14.66 8.05 -4.79
C THR A 235 -15.24 9.26 -4.06
N VAL A 236 -16.36 9.09 -3.34
CA VAL A 236 -16.98 10.16 -2.56
C VAL A 236 -16.04 10.69 -1.48
N LEU A 237 -15.38 9.81 -0.71
CA LEU A 237 -14.45 10.21 0.34
C LEU A 237 -13.24 10.98 -0.21
N ILE A 238 -12.69 10.57 -1.37
CA ILE A 238 -11.58 11.28 -2.00
C ILE A 238 -12.02 12.67 -2.48
N ILE A 239 -13.19 12.78 -3.11
CA ILE A 239 -13.71 14.06 -3.60
C ILE A 239 -13.95 15.02 -2.43
N ILE A 240 -14.64 14.56 -1.39
CA ILE A 240 -14.90 15.36 -0.19
C ILE A 240 -13.58 15.77 0.46
N GLY A 241 -12.64 14.83 0.63
CA GLY A 241 -11.34 15.10 1.20
C GLY A 241 -10.51 16.10 0.41
N ALA A 242 -10.53 16.01 -0.91
CA ALA A 242 -9.83 16.94 -1.78
C ALA A 242 -10.43 18.35 -1.69
N ILE A 243 -11.76 18.46 -1.62
CA ILE A 243 -12.44 19.74 -1.44
C ILE A 243 -12.08 20.35 -0.08
N ILE A 244 -12.17 19.58 1.00
CA ILE A 244 -11.83 20.05 2.37
C ILE A 244 -10.36 20.49 2.43
N PHE A 245 -9.45 19.69 1.91
CA PHE A 245 -8.02 20.04 1.92
C PHE A 245 -7.77 21.31 1.08
N TYR A 246 -8.37 21.41 -0.10
CA TYR A 246 -8.23 22.58 -0.96
C TYR A 246 -8.76 23.84 -0.27
N THR A 247 -9.96 23.82 0.30
CA THR A 247 -10.57 25.02 0.89
C THR A 247 -9.80 25.52 2.12
N LEU A 248 -9.27 24.61 2.93
CA LEU A 248 -8.50 24.96 4.13
C LEU A 248 -7.08 25.42 3.77
N GLU A 249 -6.41 24.73 2.85
CA GLU A 249 -4.97 24.93 2.62
C GLU A 249 -4.62 25.77 1.39
N ALA A 250 -5.57 26.08 0.50
CA ALA A 250 -5.29 26.87 -0.72
C ALA A 250 -4.64 28.23 -0.44
N ASN A 251 -4.96 28.85 0.70
CA ASN A 251 -4.42 30.15 1.13
C ASN A 251 -3.40 30.02 2.28
N ASN A 252 -2.94 28.80 2.58
CA ASN A 252 -2.00 28.52 3.65
C ASN A 252 -0.83 27.66 3.13
N SER A 253 -0.81 26.35 3.37
CA SER A 253 0.33 25.50 2.96
C SER A 253 0.52 25.39 1.44
N LEU A 254 -0.52 25.68 0.65
CA LEU A 254 -0.47 25.72 -0.82
C LEU A 254 -0.34 27.15 -1.38
N LEU A 255 0.06 28.13 -0.56
CA LEU A 255 0.39 29.47 -1.05
C LEU A 255 1.53 29.41 -2.07
N GLY A 256 1.40 30.15 -3.17
CA GLY A 256 2.40 30.20 -4.24
C GLY A 256 2.27 29.11 -5.32
N PHE A 257 1.46 28.08 -5.10
CA PHE A 257 1.16 27.09 -6.13
C PHE A 257 0.16 27.63 -7.15
N SER A 258 0.31 27.22 -8.40
CA SER A 258 -0.68 27.43 -9.46
C SER A 258 -1.98 26.67 -9.17
N THR A 259 -3.09 27.08 -9.78
CA THR A 259 -4.41 26.46 -9.56
C THR A 259 -4.43 24.96 -9.86
N SER A 260 -3.74 24.52 -10.91
CA SER A 260 -3.62 23.09 -11.25
C SER A 260 -2.84 22.31 -10.19
N GLU A 261 -1.73 22.88 -9.70
CA GLU A 261 -0.93 22.27 -8.64
C GLU A 261 -1.70 22.20 -7.32
N LYS A 262 -2.47 23.24 -6.95
CA LYS A 262 -3.30 23.21 -5.75
C LYS A 262 -4.33 22.08 -5.81
N ILE A 263 -5.00 21.92 -6.94
CA ILE A 263 -5.99 20.85 -7.14
C ILE A 263 -5.33 19.47 -7.01
N ILE A 264 -4.21 19.25 -7.71
CA ILE A 264 -3.53 17.94 -7.72
C ILE A 264 -2.92 17.63 -6.34
N ASN A 265 -2.33 18.60 -5.66
CA ASN A 265 -1.82 18.42 -4.29
C ASN A 265 -2.96 18.11 -3.29
N SER A 266 -4.14 18.71 -3.47
CA SER A 266 -5.30 18.45 -2.62
C SER A 266 -5.86 17.04 -2.85
N ILE A 267 -5.95 16.61 -4.11
CA ILE A 267 -6.34 15.22 -4.46
C ILE A 267 -5.31 14.23 -3.92
N PHE A 268 -4.02 14.49 -4.13
CA PHE A 268 -2.94 13.66 -3.59
C PHE A 268 -3.05 13.51 -2.08
N SER A 269 -3.24 14.62 -1.36
CA SER A 269 -3.34 14.63 0.11
C SER A 269 -4.58 13.86 0.58
N ALA A 270 -5.73 14.03 -0.09
CA ALA A 270 -6.95 13.29 0.23
C ALA A 270 -6.80 11.77 0.08
N ILE A 271 -6.00 11.32 -0.89
CA ILE A 271 -5.70 9.90 -1.11
C ILE A 271 -4.67 9.42 -0.10
N SER A 272 -3.56 10.15 0.05
CA SER A 272 -2.41 9.69 0.83
C SER A 272 -2.68 9.65 2.33
N LEU A 273 -3.36 10.67 2.87
CA LEU A 273 -3.61 10.83 4.31
C LEU A 273 -4.62 9.84 4.89
N LYS A 274 -5.20 8.99 4.04
CA LYS A 274 -6.13 7.92 4.42
C LYS A 274 -5.41 6.67 4.93
N SER A 275 -4.26 6.32 4.37
CA SER A 275 -3.49 5.14 4.82
C SER A 275 -2.03 5.10 4.40
N THR A 276 -1.61 5.88 3.39
CA THR A 276 -0.24 5.82 2.87
C THR A 276 0.72 6.69 3.68
N GLY A 277 0.32 7.92 4.00
CA GLY A 277 1.14 8.82 4.83
C GLY A 277 2.23 9.60 4.10
N PHE A 278 2.18 9.71 2.76
CA PHE A 278 3.03 10.67 2.07
C PHE A 278 2.52 12.10 2.26
N LEU A 279 3.46 13.03 2.39
CA LEU A 279 3.19 14.45 2.57
C LEU A 279 3.85 15.26 1.45
N THR A 280 3.08 16.14 0.81
CA THR A 280 3.59 17.08 -0.20
C THR A 280 3.95 18.45 0.39
N VAL A 281 3.39 18.74 1.56
CA VAL A 281 3.64 19.96 2.34
C VAL A 281 4.05 19.57 3.75
N ASN A 282 4.78 20.46 4.43
CA ASN A 282 5.22 20.19 5.79
C ASN A 282 4.00 20.08 6.72
N PHE A 283 3.94 19.03 7.54
CA PHE A 283 2.84 18.81 8.47
C PHE A 283 2.69 19.95 9.49
N VAL A 284 3.79 20.59 9.87
CA VAL A 284 3.84 21.65 10.91
C VAL A 284 3.10 22.91 10.49
N ILE A 285 3.01 23.20 9.19
CA ILE A 285 2.36 24.42 8.68
C ILE A 285 0.87 24.22 8.37
N LEU A 286 0.33 23.02 8.54
CA LEU A 286 -1.08 22.73 8.29
C LEU A 286 -1.98 23.40 9.34
N GLN A 287 -3.18 23.81 8.91
CA GLN A 287 -4.19 24.32 9.81
C GLN A 287 -4.68 23.21 10.76
N LEU A 288 -5.07 23.61 11.97
CA LEU A 288 -5.62 22.67 12.96
C LEU A 288 -6.86 21.93 12.42
N ALA A 289 -7.71 22.61 11.66
CA ALA A 289 -8.88 22.01 11.01
C ALA A 289 -8.48 20.89 10.02
N THR A 290 -7.42 21.11 9.24
CA THR A 290 -6.85 20.11 8.32
C THR A 290 -6.31 18.91 9.09
N ILE A 291 -5.60 19.14 10.20
CA ILE A 291 -5.07 18.07 11.05
C ILE A 291 -6.20 17.22 11.66
N LEU A 292 -7.27 17.86 12.15
CA LEU A 292 -8.45 17.15 12.65
C LEU A 292 -9.12 16.31 11.56
N TYR A 293 -9.24 16.85 10.35
CA TYR A 293 -9.73 16.10 9.20
C TYR A 293 -8.84 14.88 8.89
N ILE A 294 -7.52 15.03 8.93
CA ILE A 294 -6.57 13.93 8.70
C ILE A 294 -6.79 12.80 9.71
N PHE A 295 -7.03 13.10 10.99
CA PHE A 295 -7.32 12.06 11.99
C PHE A 295 -8.58 11.26 11.65
N VAL A 296 -9.66 11.95 11.25
CA VAL A 296 -10.91 11.28 10.85
C VAL A 296 -10.71 10.47 9.57
N SER A 297 -10.04 11.06 8.57
CA SER A 297 -9.77 10.42 7.27
C SER A 297 -8.87 9.20 7.41
N GLY A 298 -7.81 9.26 8.23
CA GLY A 298 -6.90 8.15 8.49
C GLY A 298 -7.54 7.01 9.27
N PHE A 299 -8.57 7.30 10.08
CA PHE A 299 -9.37 6.28 10.74
C PHE A 299 -10.26 5.51 9.75
N ILE A 300 -10.85 6.21 8.77
CA ILE A 300 -11.61 5.61 7.67
C ILE A 300 -10.62 5.04 6.64
N GLY A 301 -10.21 3.82 6.88
CA GLY A 301 -9.24 3.08 6.09
C GLY A 301 -9.67 2.69 4.68
N ALA A 302 -8.88 1.80 4.07
CA ALA A 302 -9.08 1.32 2.70
C ALA A 302 -10.13 0.19 2.60
N ALA A 303 -10.33 -0.36 1.40
CA ALA A 303 -11.31 -1.44 1.17
C ALA A 303 -10.89 -2.77 1.84
N PRO A 304 -11.81 -3.73 2.05
CA PRO A 304 -11.46 -5.09 2.45
C PRO A 304 -10.52 -5.76 1.44
N GLY A 305 -9.55 -6.53 1.94
CA GLY A 305 -8.58 -7.22 1.07
C GLY A 305 -7.73 -6.28 0.20
N SER A 306 -7.49 -5.06 0.67
CA SER A 306 -6.56 -4.07 0.07
C SER A 306 -5.24 -4.01 0.84
N THR A 307 -4.30 -3.22 0.32
CA THR A 307 -3.01 -2.95 0.97
C THR A 307 -3.13 -1.90 2.09
N GLY A 308 -4.22 -1.13 2.12
CA GLY A 308 -4.43 -0.07 3.11
C GLY A 308 -5.01 -0.55 4.45
N SER A 309 -4.64 0.16 5.52
CA SER A 309 -5.04 -0.08 6.91
C SER A 309 -6.31 0.70 7.30
N GLY A 310 -6.71 0.67 8.58
CA GLY A 310 -7.86 1.40 9.14
C GLY A 310 -9.19 0.63 9.13
N ILE A 311 -10.28 1.28 9.57
CA ILE A 311 -11.62 0.71 9.48
C ILE A 311 -12.01 0.61 8.01
N LYS A 312 -12.42 -0.58 7.59
CA LYS A 312 -12.73 -0.83 6.18
C LYS A 312 -13.90 0.02 5.72
N VAL A 313 -13.79 0.59 4.51
CA VAL A 313 -14.82 1.47 3.92
C VAL A 313 -16.21 0.83 3.95
N THR A 314 -16.29 -0.49 3.76
CA THR A 314 -17.56 -1.24 3.81
C THR A 314 -18.18 -1.28 5.19
N VAL A 315 -17.38 -1.31 6.26
CA VAL A 315 -17.88 -1.27 7.65
C VAL A 315 -18.44 0.12 7.94
N PHE A 316 -17.69 1.16 7.57
CA PHE A 316 -18.14 2.55 7.74
C PHE A 316 -19.39 2.89 6.92
N ALA A 317 -19.54 2.33 5.73
CA ALA A 317 -20.71 2.57 4.87
C ALA A 317 -22.02 1.95 5.41
N ILE A 318 -21.92 0.96 6.30
CA ILE A 318 -23.06 0.22 6.85
C ILE A 318 -23.41 0.70 8.27
N ALA A 319 -22.43 1.18 9.02
CA ALA A 319 -22.59 1.73 10.37
C ALA A 319 -23.34 3.07 10.36
#